data_AF-A0A7C7NVI4-F1
#
_entry.id   AF-A0A7C7NVI4-F1
#
_cell.length_a   1.000
_cell.length_b   1.000
_cell.length_c   1.000
_cell.angle_alpha   90.00
_cell.angle_beta   90.00
_cell.angle_gamma   90.00
#
_symmetry.space_group_name_H-M   'P 1'
#
loop_
_entity.id
_entity.type
_entity.pdbx_description
1 polymer ?
#
loop_
_entity_poly.entity_id
_entity_poly.type
_entity_poly.pdbx_seq_one_letter_code
_entity_poly.pdbx_strand_id
1 'polypeptide(L)'
;MKLLTWTPIIFSRKGFLRDEENKPYLPRNVFEEAITSAVIFYYIKKDKQLENRVKKYLTTKGLKLDEIAKDVKKMVLEKYPVMDELEIPERVYLPEDKIRKEYVEIFDLKEKIDVGGFKTEVFKGTVEVEINSPHMEKLKAACHSYAEALARMEKDLLEDHPLAELFYNELLNELKHWEIPLRLGMWTEVHFKGDLLFFWRIKEVRNFLLKELGIDIRPRYVLYLPKERATTGWCELKRETD
;
A
#
# COMPACT_ATOMS: atom_id res chain seq x y z
N MET A 1 8.27 -16.23 9.02
CA MET A 1 6.84 -15.98 8.67
C MET A 1 6.66 -16.32 7.20
N LYS A 2 5.41 -16.40 6.72
CA LYS A 2 5.09 -16.56 5.29
C LYS A 2 4.38 -15.32 4.78
N LEU A 3 4.78 -14.85 3.60
CA LEU A 3 4.01 -13.90 2.80
C LEU A 3 3.10 -14.68 1.87
N LEU A 4 1.79 -14.53 2.06
CA LEU A 4 0.75 -15.09 1.21
C LEU A 4 0.18 -13.97 0.34
N THR A 5 0.22 -14.14 -0.97
CA THR A 5 -0.38 -13.16 -1.89
C THR A 5 -1.83 -13.52 -2.18
N TRP A 6 -2.77 -12.78 -1.60
CA TRP A 6 -4.19 -12.96 -1.92
C TRP A 6 -4.48 -12.48 -3.35
N THR A 7 -3.85 -11.38 -3.75
CA THR A 7 -3.80 -10.91 -5.14
C THR A 7 -2.37 -10.81 -5.65
N PRO A 8 -2.15 -10.88 -6.97
CA PRO A 8 -0.79 -10.80 -7.50
C PRO A 8 -0.07 -9.51 -7.12
N ILE A 9 1.23 -9.63 -6.84
CA ILE A 9 2.15 -8.50 -6.64
C ILE A 9 2.75 -8.11 -7.99
N ILE A 10 2.86 -6.81 -8.23
CA ILE A 10 3.68 -6.23 -9.30
C ILE A 10 4.79 -5.43 -8.62
N PHE A 11 6.05 -5.58 -9.03
CA PHE A 11 7.11 -4.71 -8.50
C PHE A 11 7.23 -3.40 -9.29
N SER A 12 7.28 -3.49 -10.63
CA SER A 12 7.42 -2.33 -11.51
C SER A 12 6.82 -2.62 -12.89
N ARG A 13 6.74 -1.59 -13.74
CA ARG A 13 6.41 -1.75 -15.17
C ARG A 13 7.41 -2.62 -15.95
N LYS A 14 8.64 -2.79 -15.43
CA LYS A 14 9.73 -3.55 -16.07
C LYS A 14 9.83 -5.00 -15.59
N GLY A 15 9.01 -5.41 -14.62
CA GLY A 15 9.09 -6.71 -13.95
C GLY A 15 9.75 -6.64 -12.57
N PHE A 16 10.14 -7.80 -12.04
CA PHE A 16 10.83 -7.91 -10.74
C PHE A 16 12.31 -7.57 -10.84
N LEU A 17 12.91 -7.15 -9.71
CA LEU A 17 14.37 -7.11 -9.63
C LEU A 17 14.92 -8.51 -9.71
N ARG A 18 16.12 -8.64 -10.28
CA ARG A 18 16.86 -9.89 -10.37
C ARG A 18 18.25 -9.69 -9.81
N ASP A 19 18.77 -10.70 -9.12
CA ASP A 19 20.12 -10.69 -8.58
C ASP A 19 21.17 -11.04 -9.64
N GLU A 20 22.40 -11.24 -9.21
CA GLU A 20 23.54 -11.59 -10.06
C GLU A 20 23.36 -12.97 -10.72
N GLU A 21 22.58 -13.87 -10.12
CA GLU A 21 22.21 -15.20 -10.64
C GLU A 21 20.88 -15.18 -11.41
N ASN A 22 20.36 -13.99 -11.72
CA ASN A 22 19.09 -13.75 -12.40
C ASN A 22 17.85 -14.21 -11.60
N LYS A 23 17.96 -14.50 -10.29
CA LYS A 23 16.84 -14.89 -9.43
C LYS A 23 15.98 -13.68 -9.09
N PRO A 24 14.65 -13.75 -9.29
CA PRO A 24 13.77 -12.63 -9.03
C PRO A 24 13.52 -12.44 -7.53
N TYR A 25 13.43 -11.19 -7.08
CA TYR A 25 13.19 -10.86 -5.68
C TYR A 25 12.38 -9.58 -5.48
N LEU A 26 11.79 -9.45 -4.29
CA LEU A 26 11.30 -8.19 -3.74
C LEU A 26 12.35 -7.60 -2.81
N PRO A 27 12.76 -6.33 -2.99
CA PRO A 27 13.69 -5.67 -2.09
C PRO A 27 13.00 -5.26 -0.77
N ARG A 28 13.79 -5.16 0.30
CA ARG A 28 13.36 -4.72 1.65
C ARG A 28 12.46 -3.49 1.64
N ASN A 29 12.80 -2.47 0.85
CA ASN A 29 12.08 -1.20 0.84
C ASN A 29 10.60 -1.34 0.42
N VAL A 30 10.22 -2.40 -0.31
CA VAL A 30 8.82 -2.66 -0.66
C VAL A 30 7.98 -2.95 0.59
N PHE A 31 8.54 -3.69 1.54
CA PHE A 31 7.89 -4.00 2.81
C PHE A 31 7.90 -2.79 3.74
N GLU A 32 9.05 -2.09 3.82
CA GLU A 32 9.19 -0.88 4.63
C GLU A 32 8.20 0.19 4.21
N GLU A 33 8.02 0.41 2.90
CA GLU A 33 7.04 1.37 2.37
C GLU A 33 5.62 1.02 2.83
N ALA A 34 5.20 -0.24 2.66
CA ALA A 34 3.86 -0.67 3.02
C ALA A 34 3.58 -0.55 4.52
N ILE A 35 4.53 -0.99 5.36
CA ILE A 35 4.42 -0.90 6.81
C ILE A 35 4.47 0.56 7.27
N THR A 36 5.31 1.39 6.65
CA THR A 36 5.42 2.82 6.95
C THR A 36 4.11 3.54 6.66
N SER A 37 3.47 3.32 5.50
CA SER A 37 2.16 3.92 5.21
C SER A 37 1.12 3.54 6.27
N ALA A 38 1.14 2.27 6.73
CA ALA A 38 0.25 1.81 7.78
C ALA A 38 0.50 2.49 9.14
N VAL A 39 1.77 2.61 9.54
CA VAL A 39 2.20 3.30 10.76
C VAL A 39 1.78 4.77 10.74
N ILE A 40 2.00 5.48 9.62
CA ILE A 40 1.58 6.88 9.44
C ILE A 40 0.08 7.01 9.66
N PHE A 41 -0.72 6.22 8.93
CA PHE A 41 -2.17 6.28 9.03
C PHE A 41 -2.65 6.03 10.46
N TYR A 42 -2.11 4.98 11.10
CA TYR A 42 -2.51 4.55 12.44
C TYR A 42 -2.22 5.60 13.51
N TYR A 43 -1.01 6.16 13.54
CA TYR A 43 -0.63 7.11 14.57
C TYR A 43 -1.26 8.49 14.36
N ILE A 44 -1.38 8.95 13.11
CA ILE A 44 -2.11 10.19 12.83
C ILE A 44 -3.57 10.07 13.26
N LYS A 45 -4.19 8.89 13.08
CA LYS A 45 -5.56 8.63 13.55
C LYS A 45 -5.70 8.62 15.07
N LYS A 46 -4.68 8.19 15.81
CA LYS A 46 -4.73 8.02 17.26
C LYS A 46 -4.26 9.23 18.06
N ASP A 47 -3.41 10.07 17.48
CA ASP A 47 -2.79 11.20 18.15
C ASP A 47 -3.24 12.53 17.55
N LYS A 48 -4.15 13.22 18.26
CA LYS A 48 -4.70 14.48 17.80
C LYS A 48 -3.66 15.60 17.70
N GLN A 49 -2.62 15.59 18.52
CA GLN A 49 -1.55 16.59 18.43
C GLN A 49 -0.71 16.37 17.18
N LEU A 50 -0.34 15.11 16.89
CA LEU A 50 0.36 14.75 15.66
C LEU A 50 -0.50 15.04 14.43
N GLU A 51 -1.80 14.69 14.47
CA GLU A 51 -2.77 15.03 13.42
C GLU A 51 -2.75 16.54 13.10
N ASN A 52 -2.88 17.39 14.11
CA ASN A 52 -2.88 18.84 13.94
C ASN A 52 -1.54 19.36 13.41
N ARG A 53 -0.42 18.81 13.88
CA ARG A 53 0.93 19.18 13.43
C ARG A 53 1.12 18.86 11.94
N VAL A 54 0.75 17.66 11.51
CA VAL A 54 0.84 17.24 10.10
C VAL A 54 -0.17 18.01 9.24
N LYS A 55 -1.40 18.23 9.73
CA LYS A 55 -2.38 19.07 9.04
C LYS A 55 -1.84 20.48 8.77
N LYS A 56 -1.21 21.12 9.77
CA LYS A 56 -0.61 22.44 9.64
C LYS A 56 0.52 22.44 8.60
N TYR A 57 1.37 21.41 8.61
CA TYR A 57 2.40 21.22 7.59
C TYR A 57 1.79 21.11 6.18
N LEU A 58 0.81 20.22 5.98
CA LEU A 58 0.14 20.00 4.68
C LEU A 58 -0.71 21.20 4.19
N THR A 59 -0.89 22.23 5.01
CA THR A 59 -1.60 23.47 4.67
C THR A 59 -0.67 24.69 4.66
N THR A 60 0.64 24.46 4.59
CA THR A 60 1.66 25.50 4.43
C THR A 60 1.94 25.74 2.93
N LYS A 61 2.20 26.99 2.54
CA LYS A 61 2.56 27.33 1.16
C LYS A 61 3.99 26.91 0.83
N GLY A 62 4.27 26.68 -0.46
CA GLY A 62 5.62 26.37 -0.95
C GLY A 62 6.07 24.94 -0.65
N LEU A 63 5.13 24.03 -0.42
CA LEU A 63 5.43 22.60 -0.30
C LEU A 63 5.96 22.07 -1.63
N LYS A 64 6.98 21.22 -1.55
CA LYS A 64 7.46 20.49 -2.73
C LYS A 64 6.89 19.08 -2.72
N LEU A 65 6.38 18.65 -3.87
CA LEU A 65 5.65 17.39 -4.02
C LEU A 65 6.45 16.18 -3.51
N ASP A 66 7.73 16.15 -3.87
CA ASP A 66 8.73 15.13 -3.56
C ASP A 66 9.16 15.12 -2.08
N GLU A 67 9.01 16.24 -1.37
CA GLU A 67 9.38 16.36 0.05
C GLU A 67 8.23 15.96 1.00
N ILE A 68 6.97 16.13 0.59
CA ILE A 68 5.80 15.94 1.48
C ILE A 68 5.75 14.56 2.14
N ALA A 69 5.88 13.49 1.35
CA ALA A 69 5.79 12.13 1.89
C ALA A 69 6.93 11.85 2.89
N LYS A 70 8.13 12.37 2.60
CA LYS A 70 9.32 12.24 3.45
C LYS A 70 9.16 13.00 4.76
N ASP A 71 8.65 14.22 4.70
CA ASP A 71 8.46 15.05 5.90
C ASP A 71 7.36 14.48 6.80
N VAL A 72 6.24 14.01 6.23
CA VAL A 72 5.19 13.33 7.00
C VAL A 72 5.74 12.06 7.66
N LYS A 73 6.48 11.22 6.91
CA LYS A 73 7.17 10.04 7.45
C LYS A 73 8.03 10.41 8.65
N LYS A 74 8.90 11.42 8.49
CA LYS A 74 9.78 11.91 9.55
C LYS A 74 9.00 12.38 10.78
N MET A 75 7.96 13.21 10.61
CA MET A 75 7.16 13.73 11.73
C MET A 75 6.50 12.62 12.56
N VAL A 76 6.07 11.53 11.92
CA VAL A 76 5.46 10.38 12.62
C VAL A 76 6.54 9.53 13.28
N LEU A 77 7.57 9.12 12.55
CA LEU A 77 8.58 8.17 13.02
C LEU A 77 9.48 8.76 14.11
N GLU A 78 9.75 10.07 14.11
CA GLU A 78 10.43 10.76 15.22
C GLU A 78 9.67 10.65 16.55
N LYS A 79 8.32 10.63 16.50
CA LYS A 79 7.48 10.51 17.69
C LYS A 79 7.20 9.05 18.05
N TYR A 80 7.11 8.19 17.04
CA TYR A 80 6.78 6.78 17.16
C TYR A 80 7.79 5.94 16.37
N PRO A 81 8.97 5.66 16.95
CA PRO A 81 10.08 4.95 16.29
C PRO A 81 9.83 3.44 16.21
N VAL A 82 8.60 3.03 15.85
CA VAL A 82 8.24 1.60 15.80
C VAL A 82 8.89 0.85 14.64
N MET A 83 9.58 1.56 13.75
CA MET A 83 10.29 1.03 12.59
C MET A 83 11.78 0.80 12.86
N ASP A 84 12.36 1.37 13.92
CA ASP A 84 13.83 1.40 14.13
C ASP A 84 14.41 -0.01 14.36
N GLU A 85 13.64 -0.88 15.02
CA GLU A 85 14.00 -2.28 15.32
C GLU A 85 13.21 -3.26 14.44
N LEU A 86 12.78 -2.82 13.24
CA LEU A 86 12.12 -3.69 12.28
C LEU A 86 13.16 -4.39 11.40
N GLU A 87 13.32 -5.68 11.60
CA GLU A 87 14.18 -6.55 10.81
C GLU A 87 13.38 -7.09 9.63
N ILE A 88 13.88 -6.86 8.41
CA ILE A 88 13.33 -7.38 7.15
C ILE A 88 14.53 -7.82 6.31
N PRO A 89 14.45 -8.96 5.59
CA PRO A 89 15.53 -9.40 4.72
C PRO A 89 15.75 -8.40 3.59
N GLU A 90 17.01 -8.17 3.21
CA GLU A 90 17.35 -7.27 2.09
C GLU A 90 16.68 -7.70 0.77
N ARG A 91 16.60 -9.01 0.54
CA ARG A 91 15.98 -9.62 -0.64
C ARG A 91 15.05 -10.74 -0.22
N VAL A 92 13.80 -10.71 -0.68
CA VAL A 92 12.84 -11.80 -0.58
C VAL A 92 12.71 -12.46 -1.94
N TYR A 93 13.32 -13.63 -2.12
CA TYR A 93 13.33 -14.33 -3.40
C TYR A 93 11.96 -14.91 -3.74
N LEU A 94 11.60 -14.81 -5.01
CA LEU A 94 10.33 -15.26 -5.56
C LEU A 94 10.54 -16.54 -6.40
N PRO A 95 9.74 -17.60 -6.19
CA PRO A 95 9.76 -18.77 -7.05
C PRO A 95 9.42 -18.41 -8.50
N GLU A 96 10.32 -18.75 -9.44
CA GLU A 96 10.14 -18.38 -10.86
C GLU A 96 8.89 -19.03 -11.49
N ASP A 97 8.51 -20.24 -11.06
CA ASP A 97 7.34 -20.96 -11.55
C ASP A 97 6.01 -20.26 -11.17
N LYS A 98 6.05 -19.32 -10.22
CA LYS A 98 4.91 -18.50 -9.80
C LYS A 98 4.88 -17.12 -10.44
N ILE A 99 5.87 -16.80 -11.27
CA ILE A 99 5.95 -15.54 -12.00
C ILE A 99 5.43 -15.74 -13.42
N ARG A 100 4.56 -14.83 -13.85
CA ARG A 100 4.02 -14.83 -15.22
C ARG A 100 3.91 -13.42 -15.75
N LYS A 101 3.89 -13.27 -17.08
CA LYS A 101 3.69 -11.98 -17.74
C LYS A 101 2.21 -11.76 -18.04
N GLU A 102 1.66 -10.68 -17.53
CA GLU A 102 0.25 -10.31 -17.75
C GLU A 102 0.10 -8.85 -18.17
N TYR A 103 -1.00 -8.57 -18.86
CA TYR A 103 -1.44 -7.21 -19.11
C TYR A 103 -2.18 -6.71 -17.86
N VAL A 104 -1.81 -5.51 -17.41
CA VAL A 104 -2.32 -4.84 -16.23
C VAL A 104 -2.98 -3.56 -16.68
N GLU A 105 -4.22 -3.36 -16.26
CA GLU A 105 -4.99 -2.14 -16.51
C GLU A 105 -4.74 -1.12 -15.39
N ILE A 106 -4.77 0.15 -15.74
CA ILE A 106 -4.78 1.28 -14.83
C ILE A 106 -6.24 1.71 -14.76
N PHE A 107 -6.91 1.26 -13.70
CA PHE A 107 -8.34 1.46 -13.53
C PHE A 107 -8.61 2.73 -12.72
N ASP A 108 -9.40 3.64 -13.29
CA ASP A 108 -9.91 4.82 -12.60
C ASP A 108 -11.13 4.42 -11.76
N LEU A 109 -10.95 4.33 -10.44
CA LEU A 109 -12.01 3.94 -9.51
C LEU A 109 -13.20 4.89 -9.53
N LYS A 110 -12.97 6.18 -9.80
CA LYS A 110 -14.01 7.22 -9.72
C LYS A 110 -14.83 7.29 -11.01
N GLU A 111 -14.16 7.29 -12.15
CA GLU A 111 -14.83 7.32 -13.45
C GLU A 111 -15.24 5.92 -13.93
N LYS A 112 -14.77 4.87 -13.24
CA LYS A 112 -15.10 3.46 -13.48
C LYS A 112 -14.69 3.00 -14.88
N ILE A 113 -13.54 3.48 -15.36
CA ILE A 113 -13.00 3.18 -16.70
C ILE A 113 -11.53 2.79 -16.64
N ASP A 114 -11.11 1.96 -17.60
CA ASP A 114 -9.69 1.76 -17.91
C ASP A 114 -9.14 3.00 -18.62
N VAL A 115 -8.04 3.55 -18.10
CA VAL A 115 -7.35 4.71 -18.70
C VAL A 115 -6.04 4.33 -19.40
N GLY A 116 -5.71 3.03 -19.45
CA GLY A 116 -4.56 2.49 -20.14
C GLY A 116 -3.93 1.33 -19.39
N GLY A 117 -2.88 0.73 -19.93
CA GLY A 117 -2.26 -0.42 -19.27
C GLY A 117 -0.90 -0.78 -19.83
N PHE A 118 -0.28 -1.78 -19.21
CA PHE A 118 1.05 -2.24 -19.59
C PHE A 118 1.21 -3.74 -19.31
N LYS A 119 2.14 -4.37 -20.03
CA LYS A 119 2.52 -5.76 -19.80
C LYS A 119 3.71 -5.82 -18.85
N THR A 120 3.59 -6.55 -17.75
CA THR A 120 4.67 -6.74 -16.77
C THR A 120 4.66 -8.15 -16.17
N GLU A 121 5.65 -8.47 -15.35
CA GLU A 121 5.67 -9.66 -14.51
C GLU A 121 4.77 -9.46 -13.28
N VAL A 122 3.98 -10.49 -12.97
CA VAL A 122 3.17 -10.60 -11.76
C VAL A 122 3.58 -11.85 -10.99
N PHE A 123 3.53 -11.78 -9.67
CA PHE A 123 3.79 -12.91 -8.77
C PHE A 123 2.55 -13.21 -7.94
N LYS A 124 2.11 -14.48 -7.93
CA LYS A 124 1.07 -14.96 -7.01
C LYS A 124 1.48 -16.31 -6.42
N GLY A 125 1.67 -16.36 -5.11
CA GLY A 125 2.07 -17.56 -4.39
C GLY A 125 2.35 -17.27 -2.91
N THR A 126 3.14 -18.15 -2.32
CA THR A 126 3.58 -18.05 -0.92
C THR A 126 5.10 -18.09 -0.89
N VAL A 127 5.72 -17.22 -0.09
CA VAL A 127 7.17 -17.21 0.15
C VAL A 127 7.47 -17.05 1.63
N GLU A 128 8.60 -17.59 2.07
CA GLU A 128 9.10 -17.36 3.42
C GLU A 128 9.72 -15.97 3.54
N VAL A 129 9.40 -15.29 4.64
CA VAL A 129 9.95 -13.97 4.97
C VAL A 129 10.20 -13.91 6.47
N GLU A 130 11.42 -13.55 6.84
CA GLU A 130 11.84 -13.37 8.24
C GLU A 130 11.65 -11.91 8.65
N ILE A 131 10.47 -11.57 9.18
CA ILE A 131 10.20 -10.22 9.72
C ILE A 131 10.08 -10.30 11.23
N ASN A 132 10.92 -9.53 11.93
CA ASN A 132 10.94 -9.46 13.39
C ASN A 132 10.90 -8.00 13.87
N SER A 133 10.26 -7.77 15.01
CA SER A 133 10.26 -6.48 15.68
C SER A 133 9.80 -6.62 17.14
N PRO A 134 10.35 -5.85 18.10
CA PRO A 134 9.78 -5.74 19.44
C PRO A 134 8.39 -5.06 19.45
N HIS A 135 7.96 -4.50 18.31
CA HIS A 135 6.70 -3.78 18.16
C HIS A 135 5.65 -4.51 17.31
N MET A 136 5.77 -5.83 17.14
CA MET A 136 4.89 -6.58 16.23
C MET A 136 3.39 -6.35 16.45
N GLU A 137 2.91 -6.30 17.69
CA GLU A 137 1.49 -6.05 17.97
C GLU A 137 1.03 -4.65 17.51
N LYS A 138 1.90 -3.64 17.63
CA LYS A 138 1.62 -2.29 17.15
C LYS A 138 1.60 -2.26 15.62
N LEU A 139 2.55 -2.93 14.98
CA LEU A 139 2.63 -3.03 13.51
C LEU A 139 1.42 -3.78 12.95
N LYS A 140 1.01 -4.88 13.58
CA LYS A 140 -0.21 -5.63 13.25
C LYS A 140 -1.45 -4.72 13.32
N ALA A 141 -1.64 -4.01 14.42
CA ALA A 141 -2.76 -3.10 14.59
C ALA A 141 -2.76 -1.96 13.55
N ALA A 142 -1.57 -1.43 13.22
CA ALA A 142 -1.42 -0.40 12.21
C ALA A 142 -1.77 -0.93 10.80
N CYS A 143 -1.24 -2.09 10.45
CA CYS A 143 -1.48 -2.78 9.18
C CYS A 143 -2.96 -3.07 8.96
N HIS A 144 -3.67 -3.65 9.95
CA HIS A 144 -5.11 -3.84 9.87
C HIS A 144 -5.87 -2.53 9.69
N SER A 145 -5.59 -1.54 10.55
CA SER A 145 -6.32 -0.28 10.49
C SER A 145 -6.13 0.43 9.15
N TYR A 146 -4.97 0.29 8.52
CA TYR A 146 -4.66 0.87 7.23
C TYR A 146 -5.28 0.08 6.08
N ALA A 147 -5.09 -1.25 6.04
CA ALA A 147 -5.60 -2.11 4.98
C ALA A 147 -7.13 -2.03 4.87
N GLU A 148 -7.84 -2.09 6.00
CA GLU A 148 -9.30 -1.92 6.01
C GLU A 148 -9.72 -0.53 5.53
N ALA A 149 -9.03 0.52 5.96
CA ALA A 149 -9.35 1.88 5.55
C ALA A 149 -9.14 2.07 4.04
N LEU A 150 -8.02 1.58 3.51
CA LEU A 150 -7.71 1.63 2.09
C LEU A 150 -8.76 0.85 1.27
N ALA A 151 -9.05 -0.39 1.65
CA ALA A 151 -10.02 -1.23 0.94
C ALA A 151 -11.44 -0.62 0.95
N ARG A 152 -11.89 -0.07 2.10
CA ARG A 152 -13.18 0.64 2.18
C ARG A 152 -13.21 1.86 1.29
N MET A 153 -12.13 2.65 1.27
CA MET A 153 -12.09 3.86 0.48
C MET A 153 -12.11 3.58 -1.02
N GLU A 154 -11.40 2.56 -1.48
CA GLU A 154 -11.44 2.15 -2.89
C GLU A 154 -12.81 1.60 -3.27
N LYS A 155 -13.42 0.80 -2.38
CA LYS A 155 -14.80 0.35 -2.53
C LYS A 155 -15.79 1.52 -2.63
N ASP A 156 -15.67 2.52 -1.77
CA ASP A 156 -16.59 3.65 -1.73
C ASP A 156 -16.52 4.50 -3.01
N LEU A 157 -15.35 4.55 -3.68
CA LEU A 157 -15.20 5.24 -4.97
C LEU A 157 -15.91 4.51 -6.11
N LEU A 158 -16.04 3.18 -6.01
CA LEU A 158 -16.66 2.34 -7.03
C LEU A 158 -18.18 2.39 -7.01
N GLU A 159 -18.79 2.82 -5.89
CA GLU A 159 -20.24 2.89 -5.69
C GLU A 159 -20.94 1.56 -6.03
N ASP A 160 -21.65 1.51 -7.16
CA ASP A 160 -22.44 0.39 -7.68
C ASP A 160 -21.68 -0.53 -8.64
N HIS A 161 -20.40 -0.24 -8.92
CA HIS A 161 -19.60 -1.06 -9.83
C HIS A 161 -19.40 -2.49 -9.28
N PRO A 162 -19.50 -3.56 -10.10
CA PRO A 162 -19.41 -4.95 -9.63
C PRO A 162 -18.14 -5.28 -8.82
N LEU A 163 -17.02 -4.59 -9.09
CA LEU A 163 -15.77 -4.75 -8.33
C LEU A 163 -15.95 -4.41 -6.83
N ALA A 164 -16.83 -3.47 -6.49
CA ALA A 164 -17.12 -3.11 -5.10
C ALA A 164 -17.72 -4.29 -4.32
N GLU A 165 -18.62 -5.04 -4.96
CA GLU A 165 -19.29 -6.18 -4.35
C GLU A 165 -18.49 -7.46 -4.45
N LEU A 166 -18.02 -7.81 -5.65
CA LEU A 166 -17.41 -9.10 -5.93
C LEU A 166 -15.98 -9.22 -5.40
N PHE A 167 -15.25 -8.11 -5.30
CA PHE A 167 -13.85 -8.13 -4.87
C PHE A 167 -13.68 -7.47 -3.50
N TYR A 168 -14.13 -6.22 -3.35
CA TYR A 168 -13.83 -5.47 -2.12
C TYR A 168 -14.62 -5.95 -0.90
N ASN A 169 -15.85 -6.42 -1.03
CA ASN A 169 -16.56 -7.02 0.11
C ASN A 169 -15.89 -8.33 0.56
N GLU A 170 -15.45 -9.17 -0.39
CA GLU A 170 -14.71 -10.39 -0.08
C GLU A 170 -13.38 -10.05 0.63
N LEU A 171 -12.58 -9.14 0.05
CA LEU A 171 -11.36 -8.65 0.67
C LEU A 171 -11.60 -8.14 2.10
N LEU A 172 -12.62 -7.31 2.31
CA LEU A 172 -12.93 -6.77 3.64
C LEU A 172 -13.36 -7.83 4.66
N ASN A 173 -13.90 -8.96 4.20
CA ASN A 173 -14.20 -10.09 5.07
C ASN A 173 -12.93 -10.87 5.38
N GLU A 174 -12.10 -11.16 4.38
CA GLU A 174 -10.82 -11.85 4.54
C GLU A 174 -9.85 -11.10 5.46
N LEU A 175 -9.76 -9.77 5.31
CA LEU A 175 -8.89 -8.90 6.12
C LEU A 175 -9.14 -9.01 7.64
N LYS A 176 -10.33 -9.43 8.07
CA LYS A 176 -10.64 -9.65 9.51
C LYS A 176 -9.91 -10.86 10.09
N HIS A 177 -9.51 -11.79 9.23
CA HIS A 177 -8.91 -13.07 9.59
C HIS A 177 -7.41 -13.11 9.34
N TRP A 178 -6.88 -12.18 8.55
CA TRP A 178 -5.45 -12.09 8.28
C TRP A 178 -4.65 -11.73 9.53
N GLU A 179 -3.44 -12.24 9.66
CA GLU A 179 -2.60 -11.90 10.81
C GLU A 179 -1.97 -10.52 10.68
N ILE A 180 -1.34 -10.20 9.54
CA ILE A 180 -0.81 -8.87 9.24
C ILE A 180 -1.09 -8.55 7.77
N PRO A 181 -2.11 -7.74 7.48
CA PRO A 181 -2.47 -7.40 6.11
C PRO A 181 -1.55 -6.32 5.54
N LEU A 182 -1.05 -6.52 4.33
CA LEU A 182 -0.19 -5.57 3.62
C LEU A 182 -0.71 -5.34 2.20
N ARG A 183 -0.35 -4.18 1.65
CA ARG A 183 -0.44 -3.93 0.21
C ARG A 183 0.94 -3.66 -0.37
N LEU A 184 1.51 -4.66 -1.02
CA LEU A 184 2.90 -4.67 -1.48
C LEU A 184 3.04 -4.33 -2.97
N GLY A 185 4.21 -3.79 -3.30
CA GLY A 185 4.61 -3.50 -4.67
C GLY A 185 3.90 -2.29 -5.27
N MET A 186 3.82 -2.27 -6.59
CA MET A 186 3.10 -1.30 -7.38
C MET A 186 1.63 -1.72 -7.46
N TRP A 187 0.75 -0.92 -6.85
CA TRP A 187 -0.70 -1.10 -6.88
C TRP A 187 -1.44 0.17 -7.33
N THR A 188 -0.72 1.28 -7.49
CA THR A 188 -1.25 2.57 -7.96
C THR A 188 -0.14 3.34 -8.67
N GLU A 189 -0.53 4.23 -9.59
CA GLU A 189 0.38 5.19 -10.24
C GLU A 189 0.40 6.56 -9.55
N VAL A 190 -0.37 6.71 -8.46
CA VAL A 190 -0.45 7.98 -7.73
C VAL A 190 0.81 8.23 -6.90
N HIS A 191 1.33 9.45 -6.98
CA HIS A 191 2.63 9.86 -6.40
C HIS A 191 2.77 9.54 -4.91
N PHE A 192 1.71 9.81 -4.13
CA PHE A 192 1.73 9.60 -2.68
C PHE A 192 1.35 8.18 -2.24
N LYS A 193 1.03 7.28 -3.19
CA LYS A 193 0.48 5.95 -2.95
C LYS A 193 -0.63 6.01 -1.87
N GLY A 194 -0.37 5.48 -0.68
CA GLY A 194 -1.25 5.59 0.49
C GLY A 194 -0.66 6.33 1.69
N ASP A 195 0.48 7.01 1.56
CA ASP A 195 1.14 7.73 2.67
C ASP A 195 0.26 8.85 3.25
N LEU A 196 -0.59 9.46 2.40
CA LEU A 196 -1.51 10.54 2.81
C LEU A 196 -2.95 10.05 3.02
N LEU A 197 -3.19 8.72 3.07
CA LEU A 197 -4.52 8.10 3.21
C LEU A 197 -5.41 8.79 4.24
N PHE A 198 -4.84 9.10 5.41
CA PHE A 198 -5.59 9.72 6.50
C PHE A 198 -6.18 11.09 6.11
N PHE A 199 -5.43 11.91 5.37
CA PHE A 199 -5.83 13.29 5.05
C PHE A 199 -6.78 13.39 3.87
N TRP A 200 -7.01 12.29 3.14
CA TRP A 200 -7.96 12.27 2.02
C TRP A 200 -9.39 12.60 2.46
N ARG A 201 -9.75 12.25 3.72
CA ARG A 201 -11.05 12.57 4.33
C ARG A 201 -11.13 14.00 4.86
N ILE A 202 -10.01 14.71 4.96
CA ILE A 202 -9.95 16.09 5.47
C ILE A 202 -10.03 17.05 4.29
N LYS A 203 -11.26 17.48 3.97
CA LYS A 203 -11.57 18.36 2.82
C LYS A 203 -10.66 19.58 2.74
N GLU A 204 -10.35 20.19 3.87
CA GLU A 204 -9.47 21.36 3.96
C GLU A 204 -8.06 21.09 3.42
N VAL A 205 -7.42 20.01 3.88
CA VAL A 205 -6.08 19.61 3.43
C VAL A 205 -6.10 19.25 1.95
N ARG A 206 -7.09 18.46 1.54
CA ARG A 206 -7.23 18.05 0.14
C ARG A 206 -7.39 19.24 -0.80
N ASN A 207 -8.28 20.19 -0.47
CA ASN A 207 -8.53 21.36 -1.29
C ASN A 207 -7.29 22.27 -1.35
N PHE A 208 -6.56 22.39 -0.23
CA PHE A 208 -5.31 23.13 -0.21
C PHE A 208 -4.26 22.51 -1.13
N LEU A 209 -3.98 21.21 -0.98
CA LEU A 209 -2.98 20.50 -1.79
C LEU A 209 -3.35 20.48 -3.28
N LEU A 210 -4.64 20.32 -3.61
CA LEU A 210 -5.11 20.43 -4.99
C LEU A 210 -4.85 21.82 -5.57
N LYS A 211 -5.05 22.89 -4.79
CA LYS A 211 -4.81 24.26 -5.23
C LYS A 211 -3.32 24.59 -5.34
N GLU A 212 -2.53 24.16 -4.38
CA GLU A 212 -1.10 24.48 -4.29
C GLU A 212 -0.25 23.65 -5.27
N LEU A 213 -0.59 22.37 -5.45
CA LEU A 213 0.22 21.41 -6.20
C LEU A 213 -0.45 20.90 -7.49
N GLY A 214 -1.72 21.24 -7.72
CA GLY A 214 -2.47 20.76 -8.88
C GLY A 214 -2.81 19.27 -8.84
N ILE A 215 -2.62 18.59 -7.71
CA ILE A 215 -2.75 17.13 -7.59
C ILE A 215 -3.81 16.77 -6.54
N ASP A 216 -4.71 15.85 -6.90
CA ASP A 216 -5.58 15.19 -5.93
C ASP A 216 -4.80 14.05 -5.26
N ILE A 217 -4.73 14.11 -3.94
CA ILE A 217 -3.99 13.14 -3.12
C ILE A 217 -4.69 11.78 -3.05
N ARG A 218 -5.96 11.65 -3.46
CA ARG A 218 -6.70 10.37 -3.47
C ARG A 218 -6.14 9.42 -4.55
N PRO A 219 -6.00 8.11 -4.27
CA PRO A 219 -5.58 7.10 -5.22
C PRO A 219 -6.79 6.78 -6.08
N ARG A 220 -7.05 7.66 -7.03
CA ARG A 220 -8.09 7.47 -8.03
C ARG A 220 -7.78 6.30 -8.94
N TYR A 221 -6.49 6.02 -9.17
CA TYR A 221 -6.02 4.99 -10.08
C TYR A 221 -5.47 3.80 -9.30
N VAL A 222 -5.90 2.61 -9.65
CA VAL A 222 -5.36 1.35 -9.12
C VAL A 222 -4.95 0.45 -10.27
N LEU A 223 -3.97 -0.42 -10.02
CA LEU A 223 -3.64 -1.48 -10.95
C LEU A 223 -4.64 -2.62 -10.80
N TYR A 224 -5.18 -3.06 -11.92
CA TYR A 224 -6.21 -4.08 -12.02
C TYR A 224 -5.78 -5.20 -12.97
N LEU A 225 -6.07 -6.44 -12.58
CA LEU A 225 -5.80 -7.64 -13.37
C LEU A 225 -7.13 -8.24 -13.86
N PRO A 226 -7.53 -8.02 -15.12
CA PRO A 226 -8.83 -8.46 -15.63
C PRO A 226 -9.07 -9.96 -15.54
N LYS A 227 -8.01 -10.76 -15.75
CA LYS A 227 -8.07 -12.22 -15.67
C LYS A 227 -8.36 -12.73 -14.25
N GLU A 228 -7.89 -12.00 -13.25
CA GLU A 228 -8.07 -12.32 -11.83
C GLU A 228 -9.26 -11.57 -11.22
N ARG A 229 -9.84 -10.61 -11.96
CA ARG A 229 -10.88 -9.68 -11.50
C ARG A 229 -10.53 -9.00 -10.16
N ALA A 230 -9.25 -8.64 -10.01
CA ALA A 230 -8.68 -8.20 -8.74
C ALA A 230 -7.78 -6.99 -8.90
N THR A 231 -7.76 -6.12 -7.89
CA THR A 231 -6.70 -5.11 -7.75
C THR A 231 -5.44 -5.74 -7.16
N THR A 232 -4.27 -5.16 -7.42
CA THR A 232 -3.00 -5.82 -7.11
C THR A 232 -2.47 -5.50 -5.71
N GLY A 233 -1.57 -6.38 -5.25
CA GLY A 233 -0.69 -6.15 -4.11
C GLY A 233 -1.23 -6.56 -2.74
N TRP A 234 -2.48 -7.00 -2.61
CA TRP A 234 -3.05 -7.45 -1.32
C TRP A 234 -2.43 -8.77 -0.85
N CYS A 235 -1.78 -8.73 0.32
CA CYS A 235 -1.03 -9.82 0.90
C CYS A 235 -1.27 -9.96 2.41
N GLU A 236 -0.99 -11.14 2.94
CA GLU A 236 -0.95 -11.45 4.37
C GLU A 236 0.48 -11.87 4.75
N LEU A 237 1.03 -11.31 5.83
CA LEU A 237 2.13 -11.96 6.56
C LEU A 237 1.55 -12.77 7.70
N LYS A 238 1.87 -14.07 7.70
CA LYS A 238 1.36 -15.04 8.66
C LYS A 238 2.51 -15.78 9.34
N ARG A 239 2.46 -15.94 10.66
CA ARG A 239 3.37 -16.82 11.39
C ARG A 239 3.03 -18.26 11.06
N GLU A 240 4.04 -19.11 10.95
CA GLU A 240 3.76 -20.54 10.99
C GLU A 240 3.26 -20.86 12.40
N THR A 241 2.03 -21.36 12.49
CA THR A 241 1.57 -22.07 13.67
C THR A 241 1.99 -23.51 13.50
N ASP A 242 2.79 -24.01 14.46
CA ASP A 242 3.09 -25.43 14.62
C ASP A 242 1.82 -26.28 14.72
#